data_AF-A0A3M6KDJ8-F1
#
_entry.id   AF-A0A3M6KDJ8-F1
#
_cell.length_a   1.000
_cell.length_b   1.000
_cell.length_c   1.000
_cell.angle_alpha   90.00
_cell.angle_beta   90.00
_cell.angle_gamma   90.00
#
_symmetry.space_group_name_H-M   'P 1'
#
loop_
_entity.id
_entity.type
_entity.pdbx_description
1 polymer ?
#
loop_
_entity_poly.entity_id
_entity_poly.type
_entity_poly.pdbx_seq_one_letter_code
_entity_poly.pdbx_strand_id
1 'polypeptide(L)'
;MQIEVAPIRPLNHPARRTGYVFLKFDKEIYLSENSAASIFVHCPIEIGIFLIHDSHHDSLDWITCNPLNSRFGLYGSPDTGTLCKYAEVSLATDYSDSIPFVEGVMKIVIENTLSSGQTVSKVIFPITDNSLYYEDSKAIIDGIKVTMKKRAVVSIADVKTAPVSTDWTKSPTWEDTTITTSMEMGLE
;
A
#
# COMPACT_ATOMS: atom_id res chain seq x y z
N MET A 1 -10.27 17.96 24.35
CA MET A 1 -9.35 17.92 23.20
C MET A 1 -8.21 16.99 23.54
N GLN A 2 -8.03 15.94 22.74
CA GLN A 2 -6.99 14.92 22.87
C GLN A 2 -6.23 14.84 21.55
N ILE A 3 -4.92 14.61 21.62
CA ILE A 3 -4.11 14.31 20.43
C ILE A 3 -4.02 12.78 20.34
N GLU A 4 -4.35 12.24 19.17
CA GLU A 4 -4.13 10.84 18.84
C GLU A 4 -3.04 10.73 17.77
N VAL A 5 -2.16 9.76 17.94
CA VAL A 5 -1.08 9.45 17.01
C VAL A 5 -1.24 8.00 16.60
N ALA A 6 -1.40 7.76 15.30
CA ALA A 6 -1.60 6.41 14.78
C ALA A 6 -0.86 6.22 13.46
N PRO A 7 -0.36 5.01 13.18
CA PRO A 7 0.12 4.70 11.84
C PRO A 7 -1.04 4.76 10.85
N ILE A 8 -0.79 5.24 9.64
CA ILE A 8 -1.74 5.41 8.55
C ILE A 8 -1.14 4.94 7.23
N ARG A 9 -1.97 4.87 6.19
CA ARG A 9 -1.54 4.42 4.86
C ARG A 9 -0.55 5.43 4.25
N PRO A 10 0.43 4.98 3.46
CA PRO A 10 1.51 5.80 2.91
C PRO A 10 1.07 6.64 1.71
N LEU A 11 0.04 7.48 1.88
CA LEU A 11 -0.60 8.23 0.79
C LEU A 11 -0.35 9.73 0.86
N ASN A 12 0.06 10.28 2.00
CA ASN A 12 -0.07 11.70 2.28
C ASN A 12 1.24 12.48 2.08
N HIS A 13 2.41 11.87 2.30
CA HIS A 13 3.70 12.49 2.01
C HIS A 13 4.19 12.17 0.60
N PRO A 14 4.82 13.10 -0.15
CA PRO A 14 4.90 14.52 0.12
C PRO A 14 3.59 15.27 -0.21
N ALA A 15 2.62 14.63 -0.86
CA ALA A 15 1.27 15.15 -1.07
C ALA A 15 0.29 14.00 -1.38
N ARG A 16 -0.98 14.09 -0.99
CA ARG A 16 -1.99 13.09 -1.38
C ARG A 16 -2.41 13.22 -2.84
N ARG A 17 -1.90 12.35 -3.72
CA ARG A 17 -2.14 12.42 -5.19
C ARG A 17 -2.69 11.15 -5.82
N THR A 18 -2.77 10.06 -5.08
CA THR A 18 -3.24 8.75 -5.58
C THR A 18 -3.74 7.89 -4.43
N GLY A 19 -4.59 6.92 -4.72
CA GLY A 19 -4.96 5.82 -3.81
C GLY A 19 -4.20 4.52 -4.07
N TYR A 20 -3.28 4.51 -5.05
CA TYR A 20 -2.54 3.33 -5.46
C TYR A 20 -1.13 3.30 -4.88
N VAL A 21 -0.67 2.11 -4.51
CA VAL A 21 0.73 1.83 -4.21
C VAL A 21 1.34 0.94 -5.28
N PHE A 22 2.61 1.16 -5.55
CA PHE A 22 3.47 0.34 -6.38
C PHE A 22 4.54 -0.22 -5.45
N LEU A 23 4.46 -1.51 -5.15
CA LEU A 23 5.50 -2.22 -4.42
C LEU A 23 6.38 -2.96 -5.41
N LYS A 24 7.66 -2.57 -5.48
CA LYS A 24 8.69 -3.27 -6.26
C LYS A 24 9.43 -4.21 -5.31
N PHE A 25 9.48 -5.50 -5.63
CA PHE A 25 10.22 -6.46 -4.82
C PHE A 25 11.73 -6.32 -5.09
N ASP A 26 12.53 -6.35 -4.02
CA ASP A 26 13.99 -6.39 -4.10
C ASP A 26 14.50 -7.70 -4.74
N LYS A 27 13.70 -8.77 -4.64
CA LYS A 27 13.94 -10.09 -5.23
C LYS A 27 12.72 -10.53 -6.02
N GLU A 28 12.95 -10.97 -7.25
CA GLU A 28 11.88 -11.48 -8.10
C GLU A 28 11.37 -12.83 -7.62
N ILE A 29 10.07 -13.06 -7.77
CA ILE A 29 9.39 -14.28 -7.35
C ILE A 29 9.02 -15.05 -8.61
N TYR A 30 9.64 -16.21 -8.78
CA TYR A 30 9.31 -17.12 -9.85
C TYR A 30 8.21 -18.09 -9.40
N LEU A 31 7.13 -18.18 -10.19
CA LEU A 31 6.07 -19.16 -10.04
C LEU A 31 6.03 -20.07 -11.26
N SER A 32 6.05 -21.38 -11.05
CA SER A 32 5.77 -22.34 -12.12
C SER A 32 4.30 -22.24 -12.58
N GLU A 33 3.96 -22.90 -13.67
CA GLU A 33 2.56 -23.05 -14.08
C GLU A 33 1.71 -23.67 -12.95
N ASN A 34 0.46 -23.22 -12.84
CA ASN A 34 -0.52 -23.72 -11.87
C ASN A 34 -0.02 -23.77 -10.41
N SER A 35 0.82 -22.81 -10.02
CA SER A 35 1.41 -22.74 -8.68
C SER A 35 1.00 -21.48 -7.93
N ALA A 36 1.18 -21.48 -6.62
CA ALA A 36 0.95 -20.32 -5.77
C ALA A 36 2.08 -20.16 -4.75
N ALA A 37 2.36 -18.90 -4.41
CA ALA A 37 3.32 -18.51 -3.38
C ALA A 37 2.64 -17.55 -2.40
N SER A 38 3.02 -17.65 -1.13
CA SER A 38 2.62 -16.69 -0.09
C SER A 38 3.87 -16.07 0.50
N ILE A 39 3.92 -14.75 0.48
CA ILE A 39 5.04 -13.98 1.02
C ILE A 39 4.52 -12.95 2.01
N PHE A 40 5.40 -12.49 2.90
CA PHE A 40 5.21 -11.27 3.67
C PHE A 40 6.18 -10.22 3.13
N VAL A 41 5.74 -8.97 3.07
CA VAL A 41 6.57 -7.84 2.63
C VAL A 41 6.48 -6.70 3.61
N HIS A 42 7.56 -5.94 3.73
CA HIS A 42 7.57 -4.67 4.43
C HIS A 42 6.89 -3.61 3.55
N CYS A 43 5.70 -3.17 3.95
CA CYS A 43 4.94 -2.13 3.26
C CYS A 43 5.10 -0.81 4.01
N PRO A 44 5.47 0.29 3.34
CA PRO A 44 5.68 1.57 4.01
C PRO A 44 4.41 2.06 4.70
N ILE A 45 4.57 2.77 5.81
CA ILE A 45 3.51 3.45 6.53
C ILE A 45 3.86 4.92 6.76
N GLU A 46 2.85 5.70 7.11
CA GLU A 46 3.00 7.07 7.60
C GLU A 46 2.42 7.15 9.01
N ILE A 47 2.68 8.24 9.72
CA ILE A 47 2.14 8.51 11.05
C ILE A 47 1.20 9.71 10.95
N GLY A 48 -0.06 9.50 11.24
CA GLY A 48 -1.07 10.54 11.33
C GLY A 48 -1.15 11.12 12.74
N ILE A 49 -1.32 12.44 12.81
CA ILE A 49 -1.57 13.18 14.04
C ILE A 49 -2.97 13.77 13.93
N PHE A 50 -3.83 13.43 14.89
CA PHE A 50 -5.24 13.78 14.87
C PHE A 50 -5.63 14.54 16.13
N LEU A 51 -6.51 15.52 15.96
CA LEU A 51 -7.17 16.23 17.07
C LEU A 51 -8.56 15.64 17.27
N ILE A 52 -8.81 15.15 18.48
CA ILE A 52 -10.08 14.58 18.88
C ILE A 52 -10.76 15.55 19.86
N HIS A 53 -11.91 16.05 19.48
CA HIS A 53 -12.78 16.87 20.32
C HIS A 53 -14.23 16.43 20.16
N ASP A 54 -14.87 16.10 21.27
CA ASP A 54 -16.21 15.52 21.30
C ASP A 54 -16.34 14.32 20.35
N SER A 55 -17.11 14.46 19.26
CA SER A 55 -17.29 13.45 18.21
C SER A 55 -16.57 13.79 16.90
N HIS A 56 -15.74 14.84 16.88
CA HIS A 56 -15.01 15.29 15.71
C HIS A 56 -13.58 14.78 15.75
N HIS A 57 -13.10 14.37 14.57
CA HIS A 57 -11.76 13.86 14.34
C HIS A 57 -11.15 14.67 13.21
N ASP A 58 -10.27 15.60 13.55
CA ASP A 58 -9.61 16.48 12.59
C ASP A 58 -8.18 16.00 12.33
N SER A 59 -7.78 15.96 11.06
CA SER A 59 -6.38 15.71 10.70
C SER A 59 -5.56 16.96 10.99
N LEU A 60 -4.52 16.82 11.81
CA LEU A 60 -3.61 17.92 12.14
C LEU A 60 -2.37 17.90 11.24
N ASP A 61 -1.72 16.75 11.14
CA ASP A 61 -0.50 16.58 10.35
C ASP A 61 -0.27 15.09 10.04
N TRP A 62 0.65 14.81 9.12
CA TRP A 62 1.14 13.48 8.80
C TRP A 62 2.63 13.50 8.52
N ILE A 63 3.34 12.51 9.04
CA ILE A 63 4.79 12.41 8.92
C ILE A 63 5.15 11.04 8.38
N THR A 64 6.08 10.99 7.44
CA THR A 64 6.76 9.74 7.09
C THR A 64 8.09 9.69 7.81
N CYS A 65 8.40 8.55 8.43
CA CYS A 65 9.73 8.29 8.99
C CYS A 65 10.75 7.89 7.92
N ASN A 66 10.36 7.82 6.63
CA ASN A 66 11.23 7.49 5.51
C ASN A 66 10.99 8.42 4.29
N PRO A 67 11.21 9.74 4.43
CA PRO A 67 10.88 10.71 3.38
C PRO A 67 11.68 10.50 2.10
N LEU A 68 12.93 10.03 2.21
CA LEU A 68 13.80 9.79 1.05
C LEU A 68 13.29 8.66 0.16
N ASN A 69 12.49 7.73 0.67
CA ASN A 69 11.92 6.64 -0.13
C ASN A 69 10.43 6.82 -0.42
N SER A 70 9.82 7.93 0.02
CA SER A 70 8.42 8.25 -0.21
C SER A 70 8.23 8.97 -1.56
N ARG A 71 8.27 8.22 -2.66
CA ARG A 71 8.26 8.77 -4.04
C ARG A 71 6.97 8.42 -4.78
N PHE A 72 6.74 9.11 -5.90
CA PHE A 72 5.74 8.71 -6.87
C PHE A 72 6.38 7.93 -8.01
N GLY A 73 5.65 6.97 -8.55
CA GLY A 73 5.96 6.29 -9.81
C GLY A 73 4.74 6.29 -10.72
N LEU A 74 4.96 6.35 -12.02
CA LEU A 74 3.91 6.17 -13.03
C LEU A 74 3.95 4.72 -13.53
N TYR A 75 2.85 3.99 -13.38
CA TYR A 75 2.71 2.64 -13.94
C TYR A 75 1.87 2.68 -15.21
N GLY A 76 2.49 2.37 -16.36
CA GLY A 76 1.84 2.38 -17.67
C GLY A 76 2.48 3.37 -18.64
N SER A 77 1.76 3.75 -19.68
CA SER A 77 2.22 4.78 -20.62
C SER A 77 2.20 6.17 -19.96
N PRO A 78 2.99 7.13 -20.46
CA PRO A 78 2.94 8.52 -20.00
C PRO A 78 1.53 9.13 -20.01
N ASP A 79 0.71 8.78 -21.01
CA ASP A 79 -0.59 9.41 -21.24
C ASP A 79 -1.76 8.76 -20.47
N THR A 80 -1.67 7.46 -20.17
CA THR A 80 -2.77 6.69 -19.54
C THR A 80 -2.33 5.86 -18.33
N GLY A 81 -1.12 6.10 -17.83
CA GLY A 81 -0.57 5.39 -16.69
C GLY A 81 -1.27 5.76 -15.38
N THR A 82 -1.16 4.88 -14.40
CA THR A 82 -1.64 5.11 -13.04
C THR A 82 -0.53 5.70 -12.21
N LEU A 83 -0.75 6.87 -11.63
CA LEU A 83 0.14 7.44 -10.62
C LEU A 83 0.05 6.58 -9.34
N CYS A 84 1.17 6.18 -8.79
CA CYS A 84 1.24 5.33 -7.61
C CYS A 84 2.28 5.85 -6.62
N LYS A 85 2.08 5.56 -5.33
CA LYS A 85 3.12 5.69 -4.31
C LYS A 85 4.11 4.54 -4.48
N TYR A 86 5.32 4.87 -4.91
CA TYR A 86 6.37 3.89 -5.20
C TYR A 86 7.16 3.57 -3.94
N ALA A 87 7.38 2.28 -3.71
CA ALA A 87 8.32 1.78 -2.72
C ALA A 87 9.00 0.51 -3.23
N GLU A 88 10.31 0.42 -3.01
CA GLU A 88 11.04 -0.84 -3.11
C GLU A 88 10.98 -1.53 -1.76
N VAL A 89 10.56 -2.79 -1.75
CA VAL A 89 10.22 -3.53 -0.53
C VAL A 89 10.99 -4.84 -0.47
N SER A 90 11.37 -5.22 0.74
CA SER A 90 12.00 -6.49 1.06
C SER A 90 10.99 -7.48 1.63
N LEU A 91 11.34 -8.76 1.59
CA LEU A 91 10.55 -9.81 2.24
C LEU A 91 10.63 -9.66 3.76
N ALA A 92 9.48 -9.79 4.41
CA ALA A 92 9.35 -9.94 5.86
C ALA A 92 9.23 -11.43 6.21
N THR A 93 9.55 -11.76 7.45
CA THR A 93 9.47 -13.15 7.95
C THR A 93 8.02 -13.54 8.22
N ASP A 94 7.32 -12.70 8.98
CA ASP A 94 5.91 -12.83 9.35
C ASP A 94 5.37 -11.48 9.85
N TYR A 95 4.13 -11.43 10.33
CA TYR A 95 3.50 -10.20 10.82
C TYR A 95 4.22 -9.51 11.99
N SER A 96 5.08 -10.22 12.72
CA SER A 96 5.83 -9.65 13.85
C SER A 96 7.08 -8.87 13.42
N ASP A 97 7.49 -9.01 12.15
CA ASP A 97 8.70 -8.42 11.53
C ASP A 97 8.45 -7.00 10.99
N SER A 98 7.54 -6.24 11.60
CA SER A 98 7.32 -4.83 11.22
C SER A 98 8.48 -3.96 11.67
N ILE A 99 8.85 -2.95 10.89
CA ILE A 99 9.82 -1.92 11.30
C ILE A 99 9.06 -0.77 11.97
N PRO A 100 9.26 -0.54 13.28
CA PRO A 100 8.51 0.46 14.03
C PRO A 100 8.43 1.82 13.34
N PHE A 101 7.21 2.32 13.17
CA PHE A 101 6.88 3.63 12.58
C PHE A 101 7.31 3.85 11.11
N VAL A 102 7.94 2.85 10.47
CA VAL A 102 8.50 2.98 9.12
C VAL A 102 7.78 2.05 8.14
N GLU A 103 7.66 0.78 8.48
CA GLU A 103 7.08 -0.26 7.63
C GLU A 103 6.19 -1.20 8.43
N GLY A 104 4.97 -1.41 7.96
CA GLY A 104 4.09 -2.48 8.42
C GLY A 104 4.28 -3.75 7.60
N VAL A 105 3.74 -4.88 8.07
CA VAL A 105 3.81 -6.13 7.32
C VAL A 105 2.51 -6.40 6.56
N MET A 106 2.64 -6.73 5.27
CA MET A 106 1.53 -7.15 4.42
C MET A 106 1.78 -8.56 3.88
N LYS A 107 0.76 -9.42 3.95
CA LYS A 107 0.79 -10.74 3.29
C LYS A 107 0.33 -10.62 1.84
N ILE A 108 1.13 -11.14 0.91
CA ILE A 108 0.79 -11.20 -0.52
C ILE A 108 0.69 -12.66 -0.93
N VAL A 109 -0.45 -13.07 -1.45
CA VAL A 109 -0.66 -14.39 -2.05
C VAL A 109 -0.66 -14.23 -3.56
N ILE A 110 0.31 -14.83 -4.24
CA ILE A 110 0.46 -14.78 -5.70
C ILE A 110 0.09 -16.16 -6.25
N GLU A 111 -0.83 -16.19 -7.21
CA GLU A 111 -1.33 -17.41 -7.84
C GLU A 111 -1.16 -17.32 -9.35
N ASN A 112 -0.46 -18.30 -9.93
CA ASN A 112 -0.28 -18.44 -11.37
C ASN A 112 -1.21 -19.53 -11.91
N THR A 113 -2.31 -19.14 -12.56
CA THR A 113 -3.22 -20.11 -13.23
C THR A 113 -2.95 -20.20 -14.74
N LEU A 114 -1.81 -19.67 -15.22
CA LEU A 114 -1.41 -19.75 -16.61
C LEU A 114 -0.65 -21.07 -16.86
N SER A 115 -0.66 -21.51 -18.12
CA SER A 115 0.08 -22.68 -18.60
C SER A 115 1.56 -22.38 -18.87
N SER A 116 2.13 -21.39 -18.18
CA SER A 116 3.53 -21.01 -18.30
C SER A 116 4.01 -20.39 -16.99
N GLY A 117 5.30 -20.57 -16.70
CA GLY A 117 5.93 -19.93 -15.56
C GLY A 117 5.92 -18.40 -15.68
N GLN A 118 5.80 -17.72 -14.55
CA GLN A 118 5.75 -16.27 -14.46
C GLN A 118 6.74 -15.76 -13.43
N THR A 119 7.42 -14.67 -13.75
CA THR A 119 8.28 -13.94 -12.82
C THR A 119 7.58 -12.67 -12.39
N VAL A 120 7.36 -12.52 -11.08
CA VAL A 120 6.70 -11.36 -10.48
C VAL A 120 7.73 -10.54 -9.72
N SER A 121 7.96 -9.31 -10.16
CA SER A 121 8.91 -8.37 -9.54
C SER A 121 8.23 -7.17 -8.88
N LYS A 122 6.91 -7.03 -9.03
CA LYS A 122 6.14 -5.90 -8.51
C LYS A 122 4.66 -6.19 -8.41
N VAL A 123 3.96 -5.41 -7.61
CA VAL A 123 2.50 -5.38 -7.54
C VAL A 123 2.00 -3.94 -7.42
N ILE A 124 0.87 -3.65 -8.07
CA ILE A 124 0.19 -2.36 -8.03
C ILE A 124 -1.25 -2.61 -7.60
N PHE A 125 -1.72 -1.90 -6.57
CA PHE A 125 -3.07 -2.08 -6.03
C PHE A 125 -3.57 -0.82 -5.31
N PRO A 126 -4.90 -0.65 -5.19
CA PRO A 126 -5.49 0.44 -4.41
C PRO A 126 -5.36 0.15 -2.91
N ILE A 127 -4.40 0.78 -2.23
CA ILE A 127 -4.22 0.59 -0.77
C ILE A 127 -5.37 1.17 0.05
N THR A 128 -6.21 2.00 -0.56
CA THR A 128 -7.43 2.53 0.06
C THR A 128 -8.41 1.44 0.48
N ASP A 129 -8.34 0.28 -0.18
CA ASP A 129 -9.20 -0.88 0.09
C ASP A 129 -8.62 -1.77 1.20
N ASN A 130 -7.38 -1.52 1.63
CA ASN A 130 -6.69 -2.24 2.69
C ASN A 130 -6.80 -1.46 4.01
N SER A 131 -7.22 -2.14 5.07
CA SER A 131 -7.13 -1.63 6.44
C SER A 131 -5.71 -1.78 6.97
N LEU A 132 -5.28 -0.81 7.77
CA LEU A 132 -4.06 -0.87 8.55
C LEU A 132 -4.43 -1.12 10.02
N TYR A 133 -3.63 -1.92 10.72
CA TYR A 133 -3.80 -2.24 12.12
C TYR A 133 -2.47 -2.05 12.85
N TYR A 134 -2.52 -1.74 14.13
CA TYR A 134 -1.33 -1.52 14.94
C TYR A 134 -1.50 -1.97 16.38
N GLU A 135 -0.38 -2.36 16.97
CA GLU A 135 -0.21 -2.71 18.37
C GLU A 135 1.16 -2.20 18.82
N ASP A 136 1.18 -1.42 19.89
CA ASP A 136 2.35 -0.67 20.35
C ASP A 136 2.99 0.16 19.22
N SER A 137 4.16 -0.27 18.74
CA SER A 137 4.92 0.38 17.68
C SER A 137 4.91 -0.41 16.36
N LYS A 138 4.21 -1.56 16.34
CA LYS A 138 4.14 -2.46 15.19
C LYS A 138 2.90 -2.19 14.37
N ALA A 139 2.98 -2.44 13.07
CA ALA A 139 1.88 -2.27 12.14
C ALA A 139 1.75 -3.47 11.19
N ILE A 140 0.51 -3.83 10.88
CA ILE A 140 0.17 -4.81 9.84
C ILE A 140 -0.89 -4.23 8.92
N ILE A 141 -0.94 -4.71 7.70
CA ILE A 141 -1.89 -4.25 6.69
C ILE A 141 -2.64 -5.47 6.15
N ASP A 142 -3.92 -5.29 5.85
CA ASP A 142 -4.68 -6.27 5.08
C ASP A 142 -3.86 -6.74 3.89
N GLY A 143 -3.83 -8.06 3.69
CA GLY A 143 -3.10 -8.65 2.59
C GLY A 143 -3.75 -8.39 1.23
N ILE A 144 -3.12 -8.94 0.20
CA ILE A 144 -3.70 -9.00 -1.14
C ILE A 144 -3.52 -10.41 -1.73
N LYS A 145 -4.46 -10.80 -2.59
CA LYS A 145 -4.37 -11.96 -3.44
C LYS A 145 -4.25 -11.51 -4.90
N VAL A 146 -3.16 -11.87 -5.55
CA VAL A 146 -2.86 -11.62 -6.96
C VAL A 146 -3.06 -12.92 -7.73
N THR A 147 -4.02 -12.96 -8.64
CA THR A 147 -4.27 -14.12 -9.50
C THR A 147 -3.96 -13.78 -10.95
N MET A 148 -2.90 -14.37 -11.49
CA MET A 148 -2.54 -14.29 -12.90
C MET A 148 -3.36 -15.30 -13.70
N LYS A 149 -4.20 -14.80 -14.60
CA LYS A 149 -5.16 -15.61 -15.36
C LYS A 149 -5.29 -15.14 -16.80
N LYS A 150 -5.72 -16.03 -17.68
CA LYS A 150 -6.01 -15.70 -19.08
C LYS A 150 -7.41 -15.10 -19.18
N ARG A 151 -7.54 -13.93 -19.82
CA ARG A 151 -8.81 -13.31 -20.17
C ARG A 151 -8.85 -13.07 -21.68
N ALA A 152 -9.65 -13.88 -22.37
CA ALA A 152 -9.65 -13.95 -23.83
C ALA A 152 -8.25 -14.25 -24.39
N VAL A 153 -7.65 -13.31 -25.13
CA VAL A 153 -6.34 -13.47 -25.77
C VAL A 153 -5.20 -12.91 -24.91
N VAL A 154 -5.50 -12.22 -23.81
CA VAL A 154 -4.51 -11.49 -23.00
C VAL A 154 -4.39 -12.13 -21.61
N SER A 155 -3.17 -12.15 -21.07
CA SER A 155 -2.92 -12.51 -19.67
C SER A 155 -3.10 -11.28 -18.79
N ILE A 156 -3.85 -11.42 -17.71
CA ILE A 156 -4.12 -10.35 -16.74
C ILE A 156 -3.74 -10.78 -15.33
N ALA A 157 -3.43 -9.83 -14.46
CA ALA A 157 -3.31 -10.04 -13.03
C ALA A 157 -4.52 -9.38 -12.33
N ASP A 158 -5.30 -10.18 -11.62
CA ASP A 158 -6.44 -9.73 -10.81
C ASP A 158 -5.97 -9.57 -9.37
N VAL A 159 -6.19 -8.41 -8.76
CA VAL A 159 -5.76 -8.14 -7.38
C VAL A 159 -6.98 -7.91 -6.51
N LYS A 160 -7.06 -8.65 -5.40
CA LYS A 160 -8.13 -8.53 -4.41
C LYS A 160 -7.56 -8.37 -3.02
N THR A 161 -8.19 -7.55 -2.19
CA THR A 161 -7.85 -7.45 -0.77
C THR A 161 -8.13 -8.79 -0.07
N ALA A 162 -7.25 -9.17 0.84
CA ALA A 162 -7.37 -10.34 1.70
C ALA A 162 -7.27 -9.86 3.16
N PRO A 163 -8.42 -9.66 3.85
CA PRO A 163 -8.44 -9.12 5.21
C PRO A 163 -7.58 -9.95 6.17
N VAL A 164 -6.88 -9.28 7.08
CA VAL A 164 -6.15 -9.96 8.16
C VAL A 164 -7.06 -10.15 9.37
N SER A 165 -7.06 -11.36 9.94
CA SER A 165 -7.73 -11.64 11.21
C SER A 165 -6.78 -11.26 12.34
N THR A 166 -7.11 -10.20 13.08
CA THR A 166 -6.30 -9.67 14.17
C THR A 166 -7.19 -9.00 15.22
N ASP A 167 -6.71 -8.95 16.46
CA ASP A 167 -7.23 -8.18 17.58
C ASP A 167 -6.54 -6.81 17.73
N TRP A 168 -5.61 -6.47 16.84
CA TRP A 168 -4.91 -5.18 16.82
C TRP A 168 -5.85 -4.01 16.57
N THR A 169 -5.43 -2.84 17.03
CA THR A 169 -6.22 -1.61 16.86
C THR A 169 -6.26 -1.21 15.40
N LYS A 170 -7.45 -1.06 14.84
CA LYS A 170 -7.61 -0.57 13.46
C LYS A 170 -7.20 0.90 13.39
N SER A 171 -6.33 1.22 12.45
CA SER A 171 -5.88 2.58 12.18
C SER A 171 -7.03 3.48 11.70
N PRO A 172 -7.08 4.74 12.14
CA PRO A 172 -8.03 5.71 11.66
C PRO A 172 -7.78 6.05 10.19
N THR A 173 -8.85 6.39 9.48
CA THR A 173 -8.80 6.84 8.08
C THR A 173 -9.23 8.30 7.94
N TRP A 174 -8.97 9.11 8.96
CA TRP A 174 -9.38 10.52 9.04
C TRP A 174 -8.41 11.47 8.33
N GLU A 175 -7.51 10.93 7.52
CA GLU A 175 -6.57 11.69 6.69
C GLU A 175 -7.31 12.48 5.60
N ASP A 176 -6.92 13.74 5.42
CA ASP A 176 -7.65 14.74 4.65
C ASP A 176 -7.82 14.32 3.18
N THR A 177 -9.06 14.31 2.66
CA THR A 177 -9.42 13.72 1.36
C THR A 177 -9.33 14.67 0.18
N THR A 178 -8.65 15.80 0.35
CA THR A 178 -8.57 16.88 -0.65
C THR A 178 -7.80 16.46 -1.91
N ILE A 179 -8.50 15.74 -2.80
CA ILE A 179 -8.18 15.60 -4.21
C ILE A 179 -8.72 16.86 -4.92
N THR A 180 -8.24 18.04 -4.55
CA THR A 180 -8.51 19.25 -5.35
C THR A 180 -7.43 19.36 -6.42
N THR A 181 -7.65 18.68 -7.54
CA THR A 181 -6.89 18.86 -8.78
C THR A 181 -7.39 20.09 -9.53
N SER A 182 -7.22 21.28 -8.96
CA SER A 182 -7.23 22.51 -9.76
C SER A 182 -5.77 22.90 -10.02
N MET A 183 -5.26 22.54 -11.19
CA MET A 183 -4.06 23.15 -11.76
C MET A 183 -4.50 24.42 -12.49
N GLU A 184 -4.18 25.59 -11.95
CA GLU A 184 -4.14 26.81 -12.76
C GLU A 184 -2.82 26.81 -13.53
N MET A 185 -2.90 26.70 -14.86
CA MET A 185 -1.78 27.06 -15.72
C MET A 185 -1.90 28.53 -16.10
N GLY A 186 -0.85 29.31 -15.84
CA GLY A 186 -0.72 30.64 -16.44
C GLY A 186 -0.63 30.50 -17.95
N LEU A 187 -1.43 31.28 -18.66
CA LEU A 187 -1.33 31.44 -20.11
C LEU A 187 -0.30 32.54 -20.39
N GLU A 188 0.71 32.24 -21.21
CA GLU A 188 1.53 33.27 -21.88
C GLU A 188 0.74 33.94 -23.02
#